data_AF-A0A8X6I7A5-F1
#
_entry.id   AF-A0A8X6I7A5-F1
#
_cell.length_a   1.000
_cell.length_b   1.000
_cell.length_c   1.000
_cell.angle_alpha   90.00
_cell.angle_beta   90.00
_cell.angle_gamma   90.00
#
_symmetry.space_group_name_H-M   'P 1'
#
loop_
_entity.id
_entity.type
_entity.pdbx_description
1 polymer ?
#
loop_
_entity_poly.entity_id
_entity_poly.type
_entity_poly.pdbx_seq_one_letter_code
_entity_poly.pdbx_strand_id
1 'polypeptide(L)'
;MKPENIECTSYNDLLKVDVTNPEFHLPSNVIFTGAEASALLKKLSKNHPIAKEFQISLMKAYTNTAQHMKQKLPLKSSYLISFTALDPELRGKTSTILAFEKLSSFMSHIFSDNEKSKVEAEIRLYQSDIYITKEMLYTSDESGNQVKCTIDKYWSKVFNLKDDFTNDYKYPTLAKLVKACLRCFHGPLVESAFNLMDTLVTDYRTSLKIDSLDAVQTIKYDLMASKETSCEKYGSKNPMTYPIHKDLLLNMNRSWKTYQEDLKTCISDESPIKVSEKPSTLAEKQTASTSACAVLEEISSTEALAEEERMAARYVNDTEIAKAQRDFELKKAAYDMEVNTKKAESDLAFNLQAAKTRQKIKEEQMQVKVIERAQEIQVQEQEILRKEKELEATIRRPAEAEKYRLEKLAEANRNRVIMEAEAEAEAIRLRGEAEAFAVEAKAKAEAEQMAKKADAFKEYREAAMVDMVLDTLPKIAAEVAAPLTQCNKVVMVSDGKSDIGAARLTGEVLDIIAKVPHVVTKLTGVNITNKILVQ
;
A
#
# COMPACT_ATOMS: atom_id res chain seq x y z
N MET A 1 -6.03 -7.27 21.44
CA MET A 1 -6.06 -6.92 22.87
C MET A 1 -7.47 -7.11 23.40
N LYS A 2 -7.67 -7.18 24.72
CA LYS A 2 -9.00 -7.08 25.33
C LYS A 2 -9.60 -5.68 25.04
N PRO A 3 -10.87 -5.54 24.64
CA PRO A 3 -11.45 -4.24 24.29
C PRO A 3 -11.41 -3.22 25.43
N GLU A 4 -11.62 -3.69 26.65
CA GLU A 4 -11.60 -2.92 27.92
C GLU A 4 -10.31 -2.09 28.12
N ASN A 5 -9.18 -2.52 27.55
CA ASN A 5 -7.89 -1.84 27.69
C ASN A 5 -7.56 -0.89 26.52
N ILE A 6 -8.55 -0.52 25.71
CA ILE A 6 -8.38 0.33 24.51
C ILE A 6 -9.28 1.58 24.57
N GLU A 7 -9.42 2.20 25.74
CA GLU A 7 -10.10 3.48 25.92
C GLU A 7 -9.26 4.66 25.39
N CYS A 8 -9.09 4.72 24.07
CA CYS A 8 -8.31 5.75 23.38
C CYS A 8 -9.21 6.90 22.92
N THR A 9 -9.24 8.00 23.69
CA THR A 9 -9.95 9.24 23.30
C THR A 9 -9.13 10.13 22.36
N SER A 10 -7.80 9.91 22.25
CA SER A 10 -6.91 10.64 21.34
C SER A 10 -5.85 9.76 20.69
N TYR A 11 -5.35 10.20 19.53
CA TYR A 11 -4.23 9.60 18.80
C TYR A 11 -2.99 9.38 19.68
N ASN A 12 -2.68 10.35 20.54
CA ASN A 12 -1.52 10.26 21.44
C ASN A 12 -1.69 9.14 22.49
N ASP A 13 -2.91 8.74 22.81
CA ASP A 13 -3.19 7.69 23.80
C ASP A 13 -3.12 6.30 23.17
N LEU A 14 -3.57 6.17 21.91
CA LEU A 14 -3.33 4.96 21.10
C LEU A 14 -1.82 4.72 20.88
N LEU A 15 -1.00 5.78 20.83
CA LEU A 15 0.46 5.67 20.87
C LEU A 15 1.05 5.42 22.28
N LYS A 16 0.30 5.61 23.37
CA LYS A 16 0.72 5.23 24.73
C LYS A 16 0.41 3.77 25.06
N VAL A 17 -0.65 3.18 24.51
CA VAL A 17 -1.03 1.77 24.75
C VAL A 17 0.19 0.86 24.63
N ASP A 18 0.52 0.14 25.71
CA ASP A 18 1.60 -0.83 25.68
C ASP A 18 1.14 -2.09 24.93
N VAL A 19 1.95 -2.47 23.94
CA VAL A 19 1.74 -3.64 23.09
C VAL A 19 2.43 -4.88 23.70
N THR A 20 3.36 -4.68 24.63
CA THR A 20 4.23 -5.73 25.16
C THR A 20 3.66 -6.47 26.37
N ASN A 21 2.91 -5.81 27.26
CA ASN A 21 2.27 -6.46 28.41
C ASN A 21 1.29 -7.58 27.98
N PRO A 22 1.54 -8.86 28.37
CA PRO A 22 0.66 -9.98 28.06
C PRO A 22 -0.75 -9.87 28.67
N GLU A 23 -0.93 -9.13 29.76
CA GLU A 23 -2.24 -9.00 30.43
C GLU A 23 -3.29 -8.29 29.57
N PHE A 24 -2.86 -7.42 28.65
CA PHE A 24 -3.74 -6.74 27.70
C PHE A 24 -4.05 -7.59 26.46
N HIS A 25 -3.37 -8.72 26.27
CA HIS A 25 -3.59 -9.60 25.11
C HIS A 25 -4.89 -10.39 25.22
N LEU A 26 -5.38 -10.91 24.09
CA LEU A 26 -6.47 -11.89 24.09
C LEU A 26 -5.89 -13.26 24.43
N PRO A 27 -6.65 -14.15 25.10
CA PRO A 27 -6.18 -15.51 25.37
C PRO A 27 -5.88 -16.25 24.07
N SER A 28 -4.78 -17.02 24.04
CA SER A 28 -4.17 -17.61 22.83
C SER A 28 -5.11 -18.44 21.95
N ASN A 29 -6.20 -18.95 22.51
CA ASN A 29 -7.23 -19.73 21.81
C ASN A 29 -8.16 -18.88 20.92
N VAL A 30 -8.19 -17.56 21.09
CA VAL A 30 -9.04 -16.60 20.33
C VAL A 30 -8.29 -15.99 19.15
N ILE A 31 -6.96 -16.16 19.09
CA ILE A 31 -6.12 -15.47 18.12
C ILE A 31 -6.07 -16.24 16.80
N PHE A 32 -6.19 -15.51 15.69
CA PHE A 32 -6.25 -16.08 14.35
C PHE A 32 -4.94 -16.79 14.02
N THR A 33 -5.06 -18.05 13.57
CA THR A 33 -3.93 -18.93 13.23
C THR A 33 -3.92 -19.35 11.76
N GLY A 34 -4.90 -18.93 10.97
CA GLY A 34 -5.19 -19.52 9.66
C GLY A 34 -5.93 -20.87 9.77
N ALA A 35 -6.67 -21.24 8.73
CA ALA A 35 -7.56 -22.40 8.78
C ALA A 35 -6.82 -23.71 9.09
N GLU A 36 -5.73 -23.99 8.37
CA GLU A 36 -4.99 -25.24 8.45
C GLU A 36 -4.27 -25.41 9.79
N ALA A 37 -3.53 -24.39 10.25
CA ALA A 37 -2.87 -24.45 11.56
C ALA A 37 -3.89 -24.52 12.70
N SER A 38 -5.06 -23.88 12.58
CA SER A 38 -6.16 -24.06 13.56
C SER A 38 -6.69 -25.51 13.57
N ALA A 39 -6.69 -26.21 12.42
CA ALA A 39 -7.10 -27.61 12.34
C ALA A 39 -6.03 -28.56 12.91
N LEU A 40 -4.74 -28.24 12.73
CA LEU A 40 -3.63 -28.96 13.37
C LEU A 40 -3.64 -28.75 14.89
N LEU A 41 -3.81 -27.52 15.37
CA LEU A 41 -3.92 -27.19 16.79
C LEU A 41 -5.17 -27.75 17.48
N LYS A 42 -6.22 -28.11 16.72
CA LYS A 42 -7.38 -28.88 17.21
C LYS A 42 -7.12 -30.38 17.30
N LYS A 43 -6.18 -30.93 16.51
CA LYS A 43 -5.76 -32.34 16.55
C LYS A 43 -4.70 -32.60 17.62
N LEU A 44 -3.79 -31.64 17.83
CA LEU A 44 -2.86 -31.62 18.96
C LEU A 44 -3.62 -31.35 20.27
N SER A 45 -3.21 -32.00 21.37
CA SER A 45 -3.81 -31.71 22.67
C SER A 45 -3.37 -30.32 23.17
N LYS A 46 -4.26 -29.60 23.87
CA LYS A 46 -4.03 -28.22 24.35
C LYS A 46 -2.76 -28.04 25.22
N ASN A 47 -2.20 -29.12 25.74
CA ASN A 47 -1.01 -29.10 26.58
C ASN A 47 0.29 -29.52 25.86
N HIS A 48 0.24 -29.91 24.59
CA HIS A 48 1.41 -30.40 23.85
C HIS A 48 2.53 -29.34 23.76
N PRO A 49 3.81 -29.67 24.02
CA PRO A 49 4.90 -28.69 24.05
C PRO A 49 5.01 -27.86 22.77
N ILE A 50 4.98 -28.51 21.60
CA ILE A 50 5.04 -27.84 20.28
C ILE A 50 3.86 -26.87 20.07
N ALA A 51 2.68 -27.17 20.61
CA ALA A 51 1.52 -26.27 20.50
C ALA A 51 1.69 -25.01 21.36
N LYS A 52 2.32 -25.13 22.54
CA LYS A 52 2.67 -23.99 23.39
C LYS A 52 3.79 -23.15 22.78
N GLU A 53 4.84 -23.78 22.25
CA GLU A 53 5.93 -23.11 21.56
C GLU A 53 5.45 -22.35 20.32
N PHE A 54 4.60 -22.98 19.49
CA PHE A 54 3.96 -22.32 18.35
C PHE A 54 3.10 -21.12 18.80
N GLN A 55 2.30 -21.25 19.87
CA GLN A 55 1.53 -20.13 20.41
C GLN A 55 2.42 -18.98 20.90
N ILE A 56 3.55 -19.27 21.57
CA ILE A 56 4.51 -18.24 22.01
C ILE A 56 5.16 -17.53 20.81
N SER A 57 5.56 -18.28 19.79
CA SER A 57 6.09 -17.74 18.53
C SER A 57 5.06 -16.86 17.81
N LEU A 58 3.81 -17.32 17.74
CA LEU A 58 2.68 -16.57 17.18
C LEU A 58 2.41 -15.26 17.96
N MET A 59 2.44 -15.29 19.30
CA MET A 59 2.30 -14.07 20.11
C MET A 59 3.43 -13.09 19.81
N LYS A 60 4.67 -13.57 19.71
CA LYS A 60 5.85 -12.76 19.35
C LYS A 60 5.73 -12.16 17.95
N ALA A 61 5.14 -12.88 16.99
CA ALA A 61 4.84 -12.34 15.67
C ALA A 61 3.75 -11.24 15.72
N TYR A 62 2.70 -11.44 16.51
CA TYR A 62 1.64 -10.43 16.69
C TYR A 62 2.11 -9.18 17.45
N THR A 63 2.96 -9.31 18.48
CA THR A 63 3.53 -8.14 19.16
C THR A 63 4.52 -7.39 18.28
N ASN A 64 5.41 -8.09 17.56
CA ASN A 64 6.35 -7.46 16.64
C ASN A 64 5.64 -6.73 15.48
N THR A 65 4.61 -7.33 14.88
CA THR A 65 3.82 -6.67 13.81
C THR A 65 2.99 -5.50 14.35
N ALA A 66 2.42 -5.60 15.56
CA ALA A 66 1.74 -4.48 16.19
C ALA A 66 2.69 -3.34 16.61
N GLN A 67 3.93 -3.62 17.04
CA GLN A 67 4.97 -2.61 17.25
C GLN A 67 5.39 -1.93 15.94
N HIS A 68 5.59 -2.70 14.87
CA HIS A 68 5.93 -2.17 13.54
C HIS A 68 4.79 -1.32 12.96
N MET A 69 3.54 -1.74 13.14
CA MET A 69 2.38 -0.90 12.85
C MET A 69 2.36 0.35 13.74
N LYS A 70 2.63 0.27 15.05
CA LYS A 70 2.73 1.44 15.94
C LYS A 70 3.78 2.46 15.48
N GLN A 71 4.86 2.00 14.83
CA GLN A 71 5.90 2.87 14.24
C GLN A 71 5.53 3.43 12.86
N LYS A 72 4.87 2.64 11.99
CA LYS A 72 4.55 3.01 10.60
C LYS A 72 3.12 3.46 10.35
N LEU A 73 2.25 3.46 11.38
CA LEU A 73 0.84 3.84 11.30
C LEU A 73 0.74 5.26 10.67
N PRO A 74 0.09 5.41 9.51
CA PRO A 74 0.07 6.68 8.76
C PRO A 74 -0.88 7.73 9.37
N LEU A 75 -1.03 7.72 10.70
CA LEU A 75 -1.87 8.63 11.49
C LEU A 75 -1.36 10.08 11.52
N LYS A 76 -0.17 10.35 10.96
CA LYS A 76 0.31 11.71 10.62
C LYS A 76 -0.16 12.20 9.25
N SER A 77 -0.75 11.34 8.42
CA SER A 77 -1.20 11.72 7.07
C SER A 77 -2.41 12.64 7.16
N SER A 78 -2.25 13.91 6.77
CA SER A 78 -3.37 14.85 6.74
C SER A 78 -4.49 14.40 5.78
N TYR A 79 -4.20 13.53 4.81
CA TYR A 79 -5.22 12.88 3.99
C TYR A 79 -6.08 11.93 4.83
N LEU A 80 -5.49 10.96 5.53
CA LEU A 80 -6.24 10.00 6.36
C LEU A 80 -6.94 10.66 7.55
N ILE A 81 -6.33 11.67 8.19
CA ILE A 81 -6.99 12.49 9.22
C ILE A 81 -8.24 13.19 8.64
N SER A 82 -8.28 13.49 7.34
CA SER A 82 -9.45 14.10 6.70
C SER A 82 -10.60 13.11 6.49
N PHE A 83 -10.35 11.79 6.45
CA PHE A 83 -11.42 10.77 6.37
C PHE A 83 -12.24 10.70 7.66
N THR A 84 -11.69 11.12 8.81
CA THR A 84 -12.48 11.25 10.05
C THR A 84 -13.65 12.24 9.90
N ALA A 85 -13.65 13.11 8.89
CA ALA A 85 -14.79 13.97 8.59
C ALA A 85 -16.06 13.19 8.18
N LEU A 86 -15.89 11.95 7.70
CA LEU A 86 -17.00 11.06 7.32
C LEU A 86 -17.71 10.45 8.53
N ASP A 87 -17.13 10.54 9.74
CA ASP A 87 -17.73 10.02 10.97
C ASP A 87 -18.93 10.90 11.39
N PRO A 88 -20.15 10.34 11.44
CA PRO A 88 -21.34 11.08 11.85
C PRO A 88 -21.27 11.66 13.28
N GLU A 89 -20.49 11.06 14.19
CA GLU A 89 -20.35 11.52 15.57
C GLU A 89 -19.41 12.73 15.71
N LEU A 90 -18.70 13.09 14.63
CA LEU A 90 -17.90 14.31 14.55
C LEU A 90 -18.63 15.48 13.87
N ARG A 91 -19.89 15.29 13.47
CA ARG A 91 -20.77 16.34 12.93
C ARG A 91 -20.95 17.50 13.93
N GLY A 92 -20.99 18.73 13.42
CA GLY A 92 -21.11 19.97 14.19
C GLY A 92 -19.79 20.52 14.76
N LYS A 93 -18.66 19.80 14.64
CA LYS A 93 -17.34 20.27 15.13
C LYS A 93 -16.61 21.06 14.04
N THR A 94 -16.00 22.20 14.40
CA THR A 94 -15.24 23.05 13.46
C THR A 94 -14.08 22.30 12.78
N SER A 95 -13.47 21.34 13.47
CA SER A 95 -12.46 20.42 12.92
C SER A 95 -12.94 19.65 11.70
N THR A 96 -14.24 19.33 11.65
CA THR A 96 -14.87 18.49 10.62
C THR A 96 -15.10 19.25 9.33
N ILE A 97 -15.38 20.56 9.41
CA ILE A 97 -15.41 21.47 8.25
C ILE A 97 -14.02 21.54 7.61
N LEU A 98 -12.99 21.86 8.39
CA LEU A 98 -11.60 21.96 7.93
C LEU A 98 -11.07 20.64 7.37
N ALA A 99 -11.54 19.50 7.89
CA ALA A 99 -11.22 18.18 7.38
C ALA A 99 -11.91 17.88 6.03
N PHE A 100 -13.19 18.26 5.86
CA PHE A 100 -13.87 18.17 4.56
C PHE A 100 -13.27 19.11 3.49
N GLU A 101 -12.91 20.34 3.86
CA GLU A 101 -12.26 21.30 2.95
C GLU A 101 -10.89 20.75 2.46
N LYS A 102 -10.09 20.15 3.37
CA LYS A 102 -8.86 19.41 2.99
C LYS A 102 -9.14 18.21 2.11
N LEU A 103 -10.15 17.40 2.43
CA LEU A 103 -10.55 16.22 1.64
C LEU A 103 -10.95 16.60 0.21
N SER A 104 -11.70 17.70 0.05
CA SER A 104 -12.06 18.28 -1.25
C SER A 104 -10.81 18.71 -2.06
N SER A 105 -9.83 19.35 -1.40
CA SER A 105 -8.57 19.75 -2.04
C SER A 105 -7.76 18.54 -2.55
N PHE A 106 -7.62 17.48 -1.74
CA PHE A 106 -6.97 16.23 -2.16
C PHE A 106 -7.73 15.51 -3.28
N MET A 107 -9.07 15.58 -3.27
CA MET A 107 -9.98 15.00 -4.27
C MET A 107 -10.31 15.96 -5.42
N SER A 108 -9.50 16.99 -5.67
CA SER A 108 -9.78 18.06 -6.63
C SER A 108 -9.97 17.62 -8.09
N HIS A 109 -9.56 16.40 -8.44
CA HIS A 109 -9.80 15.76 -9.74
C HIS A 109 -11.25 15.30 -9.97
N ILE A 110 -12.10 15.33 -8.94
CA ILE A 110 -13.50 14.87 -8.98
C ILE A 110 -14.48 16.01 -9.34
N PHE A 111 -14.04 17.27 -9.25
CA PHE A 111 -14.89 18.45 -9.35
C PHE A 111 -14.48 19.37 -10.49
N SER A 112 -15.45 19.77 -11.30
CA SER A 112 -15.34 20.93 -12.19
C SER A 112 -15.11 22.20 -11.36
N ASP A 113 -14.51 23.25 -11.92
CA ASP A 113 -14.22 24.47 -11.13
C ASP A 113 -15.49 25.13 -10.54
N ASN A 114 -16.62 25.08 -11.26
CA ASN A 114 -17.94 25.52 -10.80
C ASN A 114 -18.57 24.62 -9.70
N GLU A 115 -18.00 23.44 -9.45
CA GLU A 115 -18.47 22.52 -8.41
C GLU A 115 -17.71 22.69 -7.09
N LYS A 116 -16.47 23.20 -7.12
CA LYS A 116 -15.61 23.37 -5.93
C LYS A 116 -16.26 24.28 -4.88
N SER A 117 -16.75 25.45 -5.29
CA SER A 117 -17.48 26.37 -4.41
C SER A 117 -18.84 25.82 -3.92
N LYS A 118 -19.44 24.87 -4.65
CA LYS A 118 -20.68 24.19 -4.22
C LYS A 118 -20.40 23.15 -3.14
N VAL A 119 -19.29 22.42 -3.25
CA VAL A 119 -18.84 21.49 -2.20
C VAL A 119 -18.66 22.23 -0.86
N GLU A 120 -18.00 23.39 -0.85
CA GLU A 120 -17.81 24.19 0.38
C GLU A 120 -19.13 24.65 1.01
N ALA A 121 -20.10 25.08 0.19
CA ALA A 121 -21.44 25.45 0.66
C ALA A 121 -22.22 24.23 1.20
N GLU A 122 -22.21 23.11 0.48
CA GLU A 122 -22.87 21.86 0.89
C GLU A 122 -22.26 21.25 2.16
N ILE A 123 -20.93 21.35 2.35
CA ILE A 123 -20.26 20.94 3.60
C ILE A 123 -20.82 21.76 4.76
N ARG A 124 -20.91 23.08 4.63
CA ARG A 124 -21.38 23.97 5.71
C ARG A 124 -22.86 23.73 6.00
N LEU A 125 -23.68 23.53 4.98
CA LEU A 125 -25.09 23.13 5.12
C LEU A 125 -25.23 21.76 5.82
N TYR A 126 -24.43 20.77 5.43
CA TYR A 126 -24.43 19.44 6.06
C TYR A 126 -24.04 19.48 7.54
N GLN A 127 -23.21 20.43 7.97
CA GLN A 127 -22.83 20.57 9.38
C GLN A 127 -23.87 21.31 10.24
N SER A 128 -24.71 22.19 9.63
CA SER A 128 -25.75 22.95 10.34
C SER A 128 -27.16 22.34 10.27
N ASP A 129 -27.42 21.41 9.34
CA ASP A 129 -28.76 20.89 9.07
C ASP A 129 -29.47 20.25 10.30
N ILE A 130 -30.71 20.64 10.54
CA ILE A 130 -31.51 20.18 11.68
C ILE A 130 -32.16 18.81 11.40
N TYR A 131 -32.42 18.50 10.12
CA TYR A 131 -33.12 17.29 9.69
C TYR A 131 -32.29 16.00 9.86
N ILE A 132 -30.96 16.12 10.03
CA ILE A 132 -30.05 15.00 10.25
C ILE A 132 -30.00 14.69 11.76
N THR A 133 -31.01 13.98 12.25
CA THR A 133 -31.15 13.61 13.67
C THR A 133 -30.21 12.48 14.07
N LYS A 134 -29.96 12.34 15.39
CA LYS A 134 -29.17 11.22 15.94
C LYS A 134 -29.80 9.85 15.70
N GLU A 135 -31.09 9.78 15.39
CA GLU A 135 -31.79 8.52 15.09
C GLU A 135 -31.31 7.92 13.76
N MET A 136 -30.82 8.75 12.82
CA MET A 136 -30.21 8.26 11.58
C MET A 136 -28.94 7.42 11.81
N LEU A 137 -28.30 7.54 12.99
CA LEU A 137 -27.14 6.74 13.41
C LEU A 137 -27.49 5.28 13.73
N TYR A 138 -28.76 4.92 13.78
CA TYR A 138 -29.23 3.60 14.17
C TYR A 138 -30.02 2.92 13.05
N THR A 139 -30.08 1.60 13.11
CA THR A 139 -30.99 0.76 12.34
C THR A 139 -31.61 -0.26 13.29
N SER A 140 -32.84 -0.70 13.01
CA SER A 140 -33.33 -1.93 13.61
C SER A 140 -32.68 -3.11 12.88
N ASP A 141 -32.19 -4.07 13.65
CA ASP A 141 -31.82 -5.40 13.13
C ASP A 141 -33.08 -6.28 13.01
N GLU A 142 -32.94 -7.48 12.41
CA GLU A 142 -34.04 -8.43 12.19
C GLU A 142 -34.74 -8.88 13.50
N SER A 143 -34.08 -8.73 14.65
CA SER A 143 -34.64 -8.97 15.99
C SER A 143 -35.22 -7.71 16.67
N GLY A 144 -35.39 -6.60 15.95
CA GLY A 144 -35.99 -5.36 16.46
C GLY A 144 -35.08 -4.45 17.30
N ASN A 145 -33.93 -4.95 17.77
CA ASN A 145 -32.95 -4.18 18.53
C ASN A 145 -32.34 -3.04 17.70
N GLN A 146 -32.10 -1.89 18.35
CA GLN A 146 -31.39 -0.76 17.74
C GLN A 146 -29.88 -1.01 17.73
N VAL A 147 -29.28 -1.00 16.54
CA VAL A 147 -27.83 -1.20 16.34
C VAL A 147 -27.26 0.00 15.58
N LYS A 148 -26.06 0.46 15.95
CA LYS A 148 -25.37 1.58 15.28
C LYS A 148 -25.13 1.21 13.82
N CYS A 149 -25.65 2.02 12.89
CA CYS A 149 -25.57 1.72 11.48
C CYS A 149 -24.12 1.89 10.95
N THR A 150 -23.76 1.05 9.99
CA THR A 150 -22.48 1.16 9.28
C THR A 150 -22.41 2.46 8.46
N ILE A 151 -21.19 2.97 8.22
CA ILE A 151 -20.96 4.31 7.66
C ILE A 151 -21.57 4.49 6.26
N ASP A 152 -21.59 3.43 5.45
CA ASP A 152 -22.27 3.34 4.16
C ASP A 152 -23.79 3.50 4.29
N LYS A 153 -24.41 2.79 5.25
CA LYS A 153 -25.85 2.87 5.52
C LYS A 153 -26.23 4.26 6.02
N TYR A 154 -25.42 4.89 6.88
CA TYR A 154 -25.63 6.28 7.29
C TYR A 154 -25.62 7.22 6.08
N TRP A 155 -24.53 7.22 5.31
CA TRP A 155 -24.39 8.15 4.19
C TRP A 155 -25.42 7.89 3.09
N SER A 156 -25.90 6.65 2.90
CA SER A 156 -27.03 6.39 2.00
C SER A 156 -28.34 7.08 2.42
N LYS A 157 -28.61 7.23 3.73
CA LYS A 157 -29.76 8.03 4.22
C LYS A 157 -29.55 9.50 3.86
N VAL A 158 -28.37 10.04 4.15
CA VAL A 158 -28.01 11.45 3.87
C VAL A 158 -28.08 11.77 2.37
N PHE A 159 -27.64 10.87 1.49
CA PHE A 159 -27.72 11.05 0.04
C PHE A 159 -29.16 11.04 -0.50
N ASN A 160 -30.09 10.41 0.21
CA ASN A 160 -31.50 10.34 -0.15
C ASN A 160 -32.34 11.48 0.45
N LEU A 161 -31.73 12.37 1.24
CA LEU A 161 -32.38 13.61 1.68
C LEU A 161 -32.65 14.50 0.47
N LYS A 162 -33.91 14.91 0.35
CA LYS A 162 -34.38 15.92 -0.60
C LYS A 162 -34.48 17.27 0.10
N ASP A 163 -34.45 18.33 -0.69
CA ASP A 163 -34.85 19.66 -0.25
C ASP A 163 -36.38 19.84 -0.39
N ASP A 164 -37.01 20.42 0.62
CA ASP A 164 -38.49 20.51 0.74
C ASP A 164 -39.10 21.44 -0.34
N PHE A 165 -38.31 22.39 -0.87
CA PHE A 165 -38.77 23.37 -1.85
C PHE A 165 -38.54 22.95 -3.31
N THR A 166 -37.42 22.28 -3.59
CA THR A 166 -37.02 21.89 -4.95
C THR A 166 -37.30 20.42 -5.29
N ASN A 167 -37.50 19.54 -4.30
CA ASN A 167 -37.59 18.08 -4.46
C ASN A 167 -36.32 17.44 -5.08
N ASP A 168 -35.26 18.21 -5.31
CA ASP A 168 -33.93 17.71 -5.69
C ASP A 168 -33.18 17.16 -4.48
N TYR A 169 -32.09 16.42 -4.72
CA TYR A 169 -31.21 15.93 -3.66
C TYR A 169 -30.50 17.09 -2.96
N LYS A 170 -30.50 17.08 -1.62
CA LYS A 170 -30.01 18.19 -0.78
C LYS A 170 -28.48 18.34 -0.76
N TYR A 171 -27.74 17.28 -1.10
CA TYR A 171 -26.27 17.19 -1.01
C TYR A 171 -25.62 16.54 -2.25
N PRO A 172 -25.87 17.03 -3.48
CA PRO A 172 -25.45 16.33 -4.70
C PRO A 172 -23.93 16.31 -4.90
N THR A 173 -23.22 17.38 -4.56
CA THR A 173 -21.77 17.51 -4.79
C THR A 173 -20.96 16.93 -3.63
N LEU A 174 -21.43 17.09 -2.40
CA LEU A 174 -20.92 16.38 -1.23
C LEU A 174 -21.12 14.85 -1.36
N ALA A 175 -22.24 14.41 -1.95
CA ALA A 175 -22.44 12.99 -2.24
C ALA A 175 -21.41 12.45 -3.25
N LYS A 176 -20.94 13.24 -4.22
CA LYS A 176 -19.82 12.83 -5.10
C LYS A 176 -18.54 12.64 -4.29
N LEU A 177 -18.19 13.59 -3.42
CA LEU A 177 -17.00 13.52 -2.55
C LEU A 177 -17.01 12.24 -1.70
N VAL A 178 -18.10 12.02 -0.95
CA VAL A 178 -18.19 10.88 -0.02
C VAL A 178 -18.27 9.55 -0.76
N LYS A 179 -19.01 9.45 -1.88
CA LYS A 179 -19.05 8.22 -2.70
C LYS A 179 -17.68 7.86 -3.28
N ALA A 180 -16.83 8.84 -3.59
CA ALA A 180 -15.45 8.58 -4.00
C ALA A 180 -14.58 8.09 -2.83
N CYS A 181 -14.70 8.73 -1.66
CA CYS A 181 -13.95 8.31 -0.46
C CYS A 181 -14.32 6.89 0.00
N LEU A 182 -15.60 6.53 -0.02
CA LEU A 182 -16.10 5.19 0.33
C LEU A 182 -15.87 4.14 -0.77
N ARG A 183 -15.36 4.52 -1.95
CA ARG A 183 -14.91 3.58 -3.00
C ARG A 183 -13.46 3.13 -2.82
N CYS A 184 -12.69 3.73 -1.91
CA CYS A 184 -11.34 3.27 -1.60
C CYS A 184 -11.39 1.91 -0.88
N PHE A 185 -11.16 0.82 -1.63
CA PHE A 185 -11.24 -0.56 -1.12
C PHE A 185 -10.35 -0.80 0.11
N HIS A 186 -10.94 -1.32 1.18
CA HIS A 186 -10.26 -1.66 2.44
C HIS A 186 -10.61 -3.09 2.89
N GLY A 187 -10.11 -4.11 2.17
CA GLY A 187 -10.29 -5.50 2.58
C GLY A 187 -9.66 -6.56 1.65
N PRO A 188 -9.59 -7.83 2.11
CA PRO A 188 -8.87 -8.93 1.46
C PRO A 188 -9.55 -9.48 0.18
N LEU A 189 -10.63 -8.85 -0.30
CA LEU A 189 -11.25 -9.19 -1.59
C LEU A 189 -10.26 -9.03 -2.76
N VAL A 190 -9.35 -8.05 -2.65
CA VAL A 190 -8.29 -7.78 -3.61
C VAL A 190 -7.18 -8.85 -3.53
N GLU A 191 -6.77 -9.25 -2.32
CA GLU A 191 -5.80 -10.33 -2.12
C GLU A 191 -6.35 -11.69 -2.61
N SER A 192 -7.63 -11.97 -2.34
CA SER A 192 -8.33 -13.14 -2.86
C SER A 192 -8.39 -13.16 -4.39
N ALA A 193 -8.53 -11.99 -5.04
CA ALA A 193 -8.41 -11.87 -6.48
C ALA A 193 -6.99 -12.17 -6.96
N PHE A 194 -5.96 -11.56 -6.34
CA PHE A 194 -4.56 -11.79 -6.70
C PHE A 194 -4.10 -13.24 -6.53
N ASN A 195 -4.50 -13.94 -5.47
CA ASN A 195 -4.18 -15.36 -5.28
C ASN A 195 -4.82 -16.24 -6.38
N LEU A 196 -6.02 -15.87 -6.84
CA LEU A 196 -6.69 -16.53 -7.97
C LEU A 196 -5.97 -16.21 -9.30
N MET A 197 -5.49 -14.98 -9.48
CA MET A 197 -4.68 -14.59 -10.64
C MET A 197 -3.34 -15.32 -10.69
N ASP A 198 -2.63 -15.44 -9.56
CA ASP A 198 -1.33 -16.13 -9.50
C ASP A 198 -1.47 -17.60 -9.95
N THR A 199 -2.54 -18.28 -9.48
CA THR A 199 -2.91 -19.62 -9.95
C THR A 199 -3.19 -19.65 -11.47
N LEU A 200 -3.99 -18.70 -11.97
CA LEU A 200 -4.39 -18.58 -13.38
C LEU A 200 -3.34 -17.94 -14.31
N VAL A 201 -2.14 -17.66 -13.81
CA VAL A 201 -1.00 -17.16 -14.60
C VAL A 201 0.14 -18.18 -14.59
N THR A 202 0.41 -18.82 -13.44
CA THR A 202 1.57 -19.72 -13.25
C THR A 202 1.39 -21.14 -13.79
N ASP A 203 0.20 -21.74 -13.70
CA ASP A 203 -0.03 -23.10 -14.23
C ASP A 203 -0.28 -23.10 -15.74
N TYR A 204 0.63 -23.72 -16.49
CA TYR A 204 0.55 -23.90 -17.94
C TYR A 204 -0.79 -24.46 -18.45
N ARG A 205 -1.52 -25.27 -17.65
CA ARG A 205 -2.80 -25.86 -18.06
C ARG A 205 -4.03 -24.98 -17.81
N THR A 206 -3.94 -24.02 -16.89
CA THR A 206 -5.03 -23.08 -16.55
C THR A 206 -4.69 -21.62 -16.86
N SER A 207 -3.50 -21.36 -17.42
CA SER A 207 -2.97 -20.03 -17.74
C SER A 207 -3.89 -19.26 -18.69
N LEU A 208 -4.36 -18.09 -18.23
CA LEU A 208 -5.14 -17.14 -19.01
C LEU A 208 -4.28 -15.92 -19.36
N LYS A 209 -4.45 -15.39 -20.58
CA LYS A 209 -3.91 -14.08 -20.94
C LYS A 209 -4.53 -13.00 -20.06
N ILE A 210 -3.73 -11.99 -19.69
CA ILE A 210 -4.14 -10.89 -18.81
C ILE A 210 -5.44 -10.24 -19.31
N ASP A 211 -5.54 -9.91 -20.60
CA ASP A 211 -6.75 -9.30 -21.20
C ASP A 211 -8.00 -10.19 -21.07
N SER A 212 -7.82 -11.51 -21.14
CA SER A 212 -8.93 -12.48 -21.00
C SER A 212 -9.31 -12.66 -19.53
N LEU A 213 -8.33 -12.63 -18.63
CA LEU A 213 -8.50 -12.70 -17.18
C LEU A 213 -9.20 -11.44 -16.63
N ASP A 214 -8.85 -10.26 -17.14
CA ASP A 214 -9.48 -8.97 -16.85
C ASP A 214 -10.94 -8.91 -17.33
N ALA A 215 -11.21 -9.37 -18.56
CA ALA A 215 -12.57 -9.48 -19.08
C ALA A 215 -13.44 -10.43 -18.24
N VAL A 216 -12.91 -11.61 -17.87
CA VAL A 216 -13.60 -12.59 -17.01
C VAL A 216 -13.83 -12.04 -15.59
N GLN A 217 -12.85 -11.32 -15.01
CA GLN A 217 -13.03 -10.68 -13.71
C GLN A 217 -14.06 -9.55 -13.76
N THR A 218 -14.03 -8.71 -14.79
CA THR A 218 -15.01 -7.63 -15.00
C THR A 218 -16.43 -8.18 -15.04
N ILE A 219 -16.68 -9.23 -15.83
CA ILE A 219 -18.00 -9.90 -15.90
C ILE A 219 -18.37 -10.55 -14.55
N LYS A 220 -17.43 -11.21 -13.87
CA LYS A 220 -17.64 -11.83 -12.55
C LYS A 220 -18.05 -10.80 -11.49
N TYR A 221 -17.38 -9.64 -11.45
CA TYR A 221 -17.68 -8.59 -10.48
C TYR A 221 -18.96 -7.82 -10.83
N ASP A 222 -19.26 -7.61 -12.11
CA ASP A 222 -20.53 -7.02 -12.56
C ASP A 222 -21.76 -7.93 -12.25
N LEU A 223 -21.61 -9.25 -12.39
CA LEU A 223 -22.62 -10.23 -11.93
C LEU A 223 -22.76 -10.23 -10.40
N MET A 224 -21.65 -10.24 -9.67
CA MET A 224 -21.66 -10.20 -8.20
C MET A 224 -22.26 -8.88 -7.66
N ALA A 225 -22.08 -7.77 -8.38
CA ALA A 225 -22.65 -6.47 -8.05
C ALA A 225 -24.16 -6.39 -8.32
N SER A 226 -24.65 -6.95 -9.43
CA SER A 226 -26.10 -7.02 -9.70
C SER A 226 -26.82 -8.11 -8.89
N LYS A 227 -26.08 -9.04 -8.29
CA LYS A 227 -26.56 -10.24 -7.57
C LYS A 227 -27.35 -11.23 -8.44
N GLU A 228 -27.16 -11.14 -9.76
CA GLU A 228 -27.78 -12.03 -10.74
C GLU A 228 -26.80 -13.14 -11.12
N THR A 229 -27.31 -14.34 -11.42
CA THR A 229 -26.51 -15.34 -12.13
C THR A 229 -26.33 -14.92 -13.60
N SER A 230 -25.30 -15.46 -14.25
CA SER A 230 -25.10 -15.24 -15.70
C SER A 230 -26.32 -15.72 -16.51
N CYS A 231 -27.02 -16.76 -16.04
CA CYS A 231 -28.23 -17.28 -16.65
C CYS A 231 -29.42 -16.31 -16.57
N GLU A 232 -29.56 -15.54 -15.49
CA GLU A 232 -30.63 -14.54 -15.36
C GLU A 232 -30.32 -13.28 -16.16
N LYS A 233 -29.10 -12.74 -16.00
CA LYS A 233 -28.66 -11.48 -16.62
C LYS A 233 -28.51 -11.57 -18.15
N TYR A 234 -28.12 -12.74 -18.67
CA TYR A 234 -27.91 -12.97 -20.10
C TYR A 234 -28.93 -13.93 -20.75
N GLY A 235 -29.56 -14.84 -19.99
CA GLY A 235 -30.53 -15.81 -20.54
C GLY A 235 -31.97 -15.28 -20.65
N SER A 236 -32.31 -14.18 -19.98
CA SER A 236 -33.59 -13.48 -20.15
C SER A 236 -33.70 -12.74 -21.50
N LYS A 237 -32.60 -12.60 -22.24
CA LYS A 237 -32.55 -12.01 -23.59
C LYS A 237 -32.30 -13.11 -24.62
N ASN A 238 -33.15 -13.13 -25.64
CA ASN A 238 -33.10 -14.10 -26.72
C ASN A 238 -31.71 -14.09 -27.38
N PRO A 239 -30.97 -15.22 -27.52
CA PRO A 239 -29.56 -15.21 -27.94
C PRO A 239 -29.27 -14.47 -29.25
N MET A 240 -30.27 -14.35 -30.14
CA MET A 240 -30.21 -13.62 -31.40
C MET A 240 -30.11 -12.09 -31.27
N THR A 241 -30.37 -11.48 -30.10
CA THR A 241 -30.31 -10.01 -29.93
C THR A 241 -29.01 -9.50 -29.31
N TYR A 242 -28.03 -10.36 -29.05
CA TYR A 242 -26.68 -9.93 -28.70
C TYR A 242 -25.92 -9.43 -29.95
N PRO A 243 -25.26 -8.26 -29.89
CA PRO A 243 -24.42 -7.78 -30.99
C PRO A 243 -23.14 -8.62 -31.07
N ILE A 244 -23.19 -9.72 -31.82
CA ILE A 244 -22.02 -10.55 -32.12
C ILE A 244 -20.95 -9.65 -32.77
N HIS A 245 -19.73 -9.66 -32.23
CA HIS A 245 -18.67 -8.79 -32.74
C HIS A 245 -18.45 -9.04 -34.23
N LYS A 246 -18.50 -7.99 -35.04
CA LYS A 246 -18.58 -8.10 -36.50
C LYS A 246 -17.44 -8.93 -37.08
N ASP A 247 -16.25 -8.81 -36.51
CA ASP A 247 -15.04 -9.52 -36.91
C ASP A 247 -15.04 -11.00 -36.52
N LEU A 248 -15.67 -11.38 -35.40
CA LEU A 248 -15.89 -12.79 -35.04
C LEU A 248 -16.80 -13.45 -36.09
N LEU A 249 -17.91 -12.77 -36.44
CA LEU A 249 -18.84 -13.24 -37.46
C LEU A 249 -18.20 -13.22 -38.87
N LEU A 250 -17.30 -12.26 -39.16
CA LEU A 250 -16.51 -12.22 -40.39
C LEU A 250 -15.52 -13.39 -40.46
N ASN A 251 -14.83 -13.70 -39.37
CA ASN A 251 -13.84 -14.78 -39.31
C ASN A 251 -14.51 -16.16 -39.35
N MET A 252 -15.64 -16.36 -38.67
CA MET A 252 -16.46 -17.58 -38.83
C MET A 252 -16.95 -17.74 -40.27
N ASN A 253 -17.43 -16.66 -40.91
CA ASN A 253 -17.80 -16.70 -42.33
C ASN A 253 -16.60 -16.95 -43.26
N ARG A 254 -15.39 -16.50 -42.93
CA ARG A 254 -14.17 -16.82 -43.68
C ARG A 254 -13.84 -18.30 -43.56
N SER A 255 -13.73 -18.86 -42.34
CA SER A 255 -13.45 -20.29 -42.15
C SER A 255 -14.53 -21.19 -42.77
N TRP A 256 -15.80 -20.79 -42.70
CA TRP A 256 -16.89 -21.50 -43.37
C TRP A 256 -16.81 -21.40 -44.91
N LYS A 257 -16.39 -20.24 -45.46
CA LYS A 257 -16.14 -20.10 -46.90
C LYS A 257 -14.95 -20.93 -47.36
N THR A 258 -13.85 -20.94 -46.64
CA THR A 258 -12.69 -21.79 -46.94
C THR A 258 -13.11 -23.26 -46.93
N TYR A 259 -13.81 -23.72 -45.89
CA TYR A 259 -14.36 -25.08 -45.83
C TYR A 259 -15.37 -25.39 -46.97
N GLN A 260 -16.14 -24.40 -47.42
CA GLN A 260 -17.01 -24.49 -48.60
C GLN A 260 -16.25 -24.52 -49.93
N GLU A 261 -15.07 -23.90 -50.01
CA GLU A 261 -14.19 -23.87 -51.18
C GLU A 261 -13.36 -25.17 -51.25
N ASP A 262 -12.92 -25.70 -50.11
CA ASP A 262 -12.37 -27.06 -49.95
C ASP A 262 -13.41 -28.12 -50.38
N LEU A 263 -14.67 -27.97 -49.97
CA LEU A 263 -15.77 -28.83 -50.43
C LEU A 263 -16.11 -28.66 -51.92
N LYS A 264 -15.94 -27.47 -52.52
CA LYS A 264 -16.28 -27.23 -53.94
C LYS A 264 -15.17 -27.66 -54.90
N THR A 265 -13.91 -27.54 -54.49
CA THR A 265 -12.77 -28.12 -55.23
C THR A 265 -12.82 -29.66 -55.29
N CYS A 266 -13.65 -30.29 -54.44
CA CYS A 266 -13.98 -31.71 -54.54
C CYS A 266 -15.21 -32.02 -55.45
N ILE A 267 -15.86 -31.03 -56.07
CA ILE A 267 -17.20 -31.18 -56.71
C ILE A 267 -17.33 -30.49 -58.09
N SER A 268 -16.46 -29.56 -58.51
CA SER A 268 -16.76 -28.64 -59.63
C SER A 268 -16.30 -29.05 -61.05
N ASP A 269 -17.24 -29.48 -61.89
CA ASP A 269 -17.19 -29.53 -63.38
C ASP A 269 -18.57 -29.04 -64.00
N GLU A 270 -18.62 -28.41 -65.22
CA GLU A 270 -19.79 -28.07 -66.16
C GLU A 270 -20.64 -26.67 -66.11
N SER A 271 -21.23 -26.02 -67.22
CA SER A 271 -21.88 -24.59 -67.31
C SER A 271 -22.95 -24.02 -68.46
N PRO A 272 -23.06 -22.76 -69.11
CA PRO A 272 -24.34 -21.91 -69.42
C PRO A 272 -24.65 -21.07 -70.81
N ILE A 273 -25.75 -20.21 -71.01
CA ILE A 273 -26.21 -19.47 -72.33
C ILE A 273 -27.11 -18.08 -72.34
N LYS A 274 -27.59 -17.40 -73.47
CA LYS A 274 -28.24 -15.96 -73.65
C LYS A 274 -29.21 -15.58 -74.93
N VAL A 275 -29.89 -14.35 -75.11
CA VAL A 275 -30.88 -13.89 -76.24
C VAL A 275 -31.24 -12.31 -76.54
N SER A 276 -32.08 -11.83 -77.57
CA SER A 276 -32.48 -10.38 -78.08
C SER A 276 -33.75 -10.24 -79.10
N GLU A 277 -34.39 -9.21 -79.83
CA GLU A 277 -34.66 -7.68 -80.07
C GLU A 277 -35.69 -7.34 -81.33
N LYS A 278 -36.28 -6.20 -81.95
CA LYS A 278 -36.61 -4.66 -81.92
C LYS A 278 -37.88 -4.01 -82.81
N PRO A 279 -37.95 -2.99 -83.80
CA PRO A 279 -39.05 -1.87 -83.95
C PRO A 279 -39.56 -1.06 -85.32
N SER A 280 -40.76 -0.33 -85.35
CA SER A 280 -41.24 1.08 -85.90
C SER A 280 -41.55 1.71 -87.38
N THR A 281 -42.60 2.63 -87.56
CA THR A 281 -42.83 3.97 -88.40
C THR A 281 -43.67 4.20 -89.79
N LEU A 282 -44.43 5.36 -90.08
CA LEU A 282 -44.74 6.18 -91.40
C LEU A 282 -46.05 7.14 -91.61
N ALA A 283 -46.18 8.11 -92.63
CA ALA A 283 -47.38 9.03 -93.04
C ALA A 283 -47.34 9.94 -94.40
N GLU A 284 -48.45 10.63 -94.95
CA GLU A 284 -48.52 11.53 -96.24
C GLU A 284 -49.85 12.44 -96.61
N LYS A 285 -49.88 13.44 -97.60
CA LYS A 285 -50.98 14.07 -98.56
C LYS A 285 -51.08 15.65 -98.98
N GLN A 286 -51.85 16.12 -100.04
CA GLN A 286 -51.94 17.54 -100.71
C GLN A 286 -53.27 18.06 -101.50
N THR A 287 -53.30 19.24 -102.27
CA THR A 287 -54.48 20.12 -102.78
C THR A 287 -54.41 20.95 -104.17
N ALA A 288 -55.47 21.69 -104.73
CA ALA A 288 -55.48 22.60 -106.00
C ALA A 288 -56.76 23.53 -106.43
N SER A 289 -56.65 24.68 -107.21
CA SER A 289 -57.63 25.48 -108.12
C SER A 289 -57.05 26.86 -108.65
N THR A 290 -57.27 27.39 -109.90
CA THR A 290 -56.39 28.50 -110.46
C THR A 290 -56.84 29.68 -111.37
N SER A 291 -57.90 29.67 -112.22
CA SER A 291 -57.97 30.67 -113.34
C SER A 291 -58.52 32.08 -113.03
N ALA A 292 -59.13 32.31 -111.86
CA ALA A 292 -59.62 33.63 -111.44
C ALA A 292 -58.59 34.45 -110.66
N CYS A 293 -57.42 33.86 -110.35
CA CYS A 293 -56.38 34.50 -109.54
C CYS A 293 -55.72 35.69 -110.24
N ALA A 294 -55.33 35.57 -111.51
CA ALA A 294 -54.40 36.49 -112.19
C ALA A 294 -54.71 38.01 -112.06
N VAL A 295 -55.98 38.42 -112.06
CA VAL A 295 -56.36 39.85 -111.95
C VAL A 295 -56.44 40.33 -110.49
N LEU A 296 -56.72 39.42 -109.55
CA LEU A 296 -56.57 39.69 -108.12
C LEU A 296 -55.10 39.67 -107.70
N GLU A 297 -54.29 38.81 -108.31
CA GLU A 297 -52.84 38.70 -108.10
C GLU A 297 -52.13 40.04 -108.35
N GLU A 298 -52.35 40.71 -109.49
CA GLU A 298 -51.67 41.99 -109.75
C GLU A 298 -52.02 43.08 -108.73
N ILE A 299 -53.31 43.29 -108.42
CA ILE A 299 -53.71 44.30 -107.41
C ILE A 299 -53.11 43.94 -106.05
N SER A 300 -53.29 42.68 -105.61
CA SER A 300 -52.74 42.19 -104.35
C SER A 300 -51.21 42.26 -104.29
N SER A 301 -50.49 42.17 -105.41
CA SER A 301 -49.04 42.33 -105.46
C SER A 301 -48.61 43.76 -105.14
N THR A 302 -49.35 44.77 -105.64
CA THR A 302 -49.05 46.18 -105.36
C THR A 302 -49.39 46.56 -103.91
N GLU A 303 -50.49 46.01 -103.37
CA GLU A 303 -50.85 46.19 -101.96
C GLU A 303 -49.89 45.45 -101.01
N ALA A 304 -49.43 44.24 -101.40
CA ALA A 304 -48.45 43.47 -100.65
C ALA A 304 -47.07 44.15 -100.61
N LEU A 305 -46.60 44.72 -101.73
CA LEU A 305 -45.34 45.48 -101.76
C LEU A 305 -45.41 46.73 -100.85
N ALA A 306 -46.51 47.47 -100.89
CA ALA A 306 -46.71 48.64 -100.03
C ALA A 306 -46.81 48.27 -98.53
N GLU A 307 -47.42 47.13 -98.20
CA GLU A 307 -47.46 46.61 -96.84
C GLU A 307 -46.10 46.02 -96.40
N GLU A 308 -45.34 45.40 -97.31
CA GLU A 308 -43.99 44.90 -97.05
C GLU A 308 -43.04 46.05 -96.70
N GLU A 309 -43.03 47.15 -97.46
CA GLU A 309 -42.27 48.36 -97.12
C GLU A 309 -42.69 48.94 -95.76
N ARG A 310 -44.01 49.00 -95.48
CA ARG A 310 -44.54 49.48 -94.19
C ARG A 310 -44.11 48.59 -93.02
N MET A 311 -44.12 47.28 -93.20
CA MET A 311 -43.73 46.31 -92.19
C MET A 311 -42.21 46.28 -91.99
N ALA A 312 -41.42 46.39 -93.06
CA ALA A 312 -39.97 46.56 -92.98
C ALA A 312 -39.61 47.82 -92.18
N ALA A 313 -40.26 48.95 -92.45
CA ALA A 313 -40.07 50.19 -91.69
C ALA A 313 -40.42 50.02 -90.19
N ARG A 314 -41.49 49.28 -89.86
CA ARG A 314 -41.83 48.93 -88.47
C ARG A 314 -40.77 48.05 -87.82
N TYR A 315 -40.35 46.97 -88.47
CA TYR A 315 -39.31 46.07 -87.95
C TYR A 315 -37.97 46.79 -87.74
N VAL A 316 -37.59 47.75 -88.59
CA VAL A 316 -36.41 48.59 -88.35
C VAL A 316 -36.57 49.37 -87.03
N ASN A 317 -37.66 50.10 -86.86
CA ASN A 317 -37.95 50.86 -85.62
C ASN A 317 -37.99 49.94 -84.39
N ASP A 318 -38.68 48.80 -84.45
CA ASP A 318 -38.78 47.85 -83.34
C ASP A 318 -37.40 47.26 -82.99
N THR A 319 -36.53 46.98 -83.98
CA THR A 319 -35.15 46.55 -83.68
C THR A 319 -34.30 47.65 -83.09
N GLU A 320 -34.54 48.93 -83.42
CA GLU A 320 -33.83 50.06 -82.82
C GLU A 320 -34.26 50.32 -81.38
N ILE A 321 -35.57 50.23 -81.10
CA ILE A 321 -36.13 50.26 -79.74
C ILE A 321 -35.55 49.09 -78.92
N ALA A 322 -35.54 47.87 -79.46
CA ALA A 322 -34.98 46.70 -78.77
C ALA A 322 -33.46 46.76 -78.58
N LYS A 323 -32.70 47.39 -79.50
CA LYS A 323 -31.26 47.69 -79.30
C LYS A 323 -31.09 48.70 -78.16
N ALA A 324 -31.81 49.82 -78.20
CA ALA A 324 -31.72 50.88 -77.21
C ALA A 324 -32.10 50.39 -75.79
N GLN A 325 -33.13 49.55 -75.67
CA GLN A 325 -33.50 48.93 -74.39
C GLN A 325 -32.41 47.96 -73.89
N ARG A 326 -31.88 47.08 -74.76
CA ARG A 326 -30.76 46.19 -74.38
C ARG A 326 -29.55 46.98 -73.91
N ASP A 327 -29.18 48.03 -74.63
CA ASP A 327 -28.00 48.85 -74.31
C ASP A 327 -28.20 49.65 -73.01
N PHE A 328 -29.43 50.06 -72.71
CA PHE A 328 -29.79 50.65 -71.41
C PHE A 328 -29.71 49.63 -70.27
N GLU A 329 -30.26 48.42 -70.45
CA GLU A 329 -30.22 47.35 -69.46
C GLU A 329 -28.79 46.88 -69.19
N LEU A 330 -27.95 46.75 -70.22
CA LEU A 330 -26.52 46.45 -70.10
C LEU A 330 -25.75 47.54 -69.33
N LYS A 331 -25.98 48.82 -69.65
CA LYS A 331 -25.37 49.94 -68.90
C LYS A 331 -25.82 49.96 -67.45
N LYS A 332 -27.11 49.74 -67.18
CA LYS A 332 -27.64 49.65 -65.83
C LYS A 332 -26.98 48.51 -65.06
N ALA A 333 -26.92 47.30 -65.63
CA ALA A 333 -26.29 46.15 -65.00
C ALA A 333 -24.78 46.36 -64.72
N ALA A 334 -24.08 47.09 -65.60
CA ALA A 334 -22.68 47.47 -65.39
C ALA A 334 -22.52 48.44 -64.19
N TYR A 335 -23.35 49.48 -64.10
CA TYR A 335 -23.33 50.40 -62.95
C TYR A 335 -23.77 49.73 -61.64
N ASP A 336 -24.80 48.88 -61.69
CA ASP A 336 -25.23 48.08 -60.53
C ASP A 336 -24.10 47.13 -60.08
N MET A 337 -23.31 46.55 -60.99
CA MET A 337 -22.12 45.76 -60.65
C MET A 337 -21.01 46.61 -60.04
N GLU A 338 -20.71 47.79 -60.59
CA GLU A 338 -19.68 48.70 -60.05
C GLU A 338 -20.05 49.19 -58.63
N VAL A 339 -21.29 49.62 -58.43
CA VAL A 339 -21.79 50.04 -57.10
C VAL A 339 -21.73 48.89 -56.09
N ASN A 340 -22.16 47.67 -56.48
CA ASN A 340 -22.13 46.53 -55.56
C ASN A 340 -20.71 46.03 -55.25
N THR A 341 -19.78 46.06 -56.21
CA THR A 341 -18.37 45.72 -55.97
C THR A 341 -17.69 46.74 -55.06
N LYS A 342 -17.88 48.05 -55.32
CA LYS A 342 -17.36 49.13 -54.45
C LYS A 342 -17.96 49.08 -53.04
N LYS A 343 -19.23 48.71 -52.91
CA LYS A 343 -19.88 48.48 -51.61
C LYS A 343 -19.27 47.27 -50.88
N ALA A 344 -19.08 46.15 -51.56
CA ALA A 344 -18.44 44.96 -50.99
C ALA A 344 -16.98 45.22 -50.56
N GLU A 345 -16.22 45.99 -51.35
CA GLU A 345 -14.88 46.46 -50.98
C GLU A 345 -14.91 47.30 -49.69
N SER A 346 -15.85 48.25 -49.57
CA SER A 346 -16.04 49.07 -48.37
C SER A 346 -16.40 48.24 -47.15
N ASP A 347 -17.36 47.31 -47.28
CA ASP A 347 -17.80 46.45 -46.19
C ASP A 347 -16.68 45.50 -45.74
N LEU A 348 -15.87 44.97 -46.67
CA LEU A 348 -14.67 44.18 -46.36
C LEU A 348 -13.59 45.01 -45.67
N ALA A 349 -13.33 46.25 -46.13
CA ALA A 349 -12.35 47.14 -45.52
C ALA A 349 -12.74 47.53 -44.08
N PHE A 350 -14.03 47.81 -43.85
CA PHE A 350 -14.57 48.07 -42.51
C PHE A 350 -14.41 46.85 -41.58
N ASN A 351 -14.80 45.66 -42.04
CA ASN A 351 -14.65 44.43 -41.28
C ASN A 351 -13.18 44.09 -40.97
N LEU A 352 -12.27 44.30 -41.93
CA LEU A 352 -10.83 44.10 -41.74
C LEU A 352 -10.26 45.07 -40.69
N GLN A 353 -10.65 46.35 -40.73
CA GLN A 353 -10.21 47.35 -39.75
C GLN A 353 -10.78 47.06 -38.35
N ALA A 354 -12.04 46.62 -38.26
CA ALA A 354 -12.65 46.16 -37.00
C ALA A 354 -11.92 44.93 -36.44
N ALA A 355 -11.55 43.95 -37.27
CA ALA A 355 -10.76 42.79 -36.86
C ALA A 355 -9.35 43.19 -36.37
N LYS A 356 -8.66 44.07 -37.10
CA LYS A 356 -7.33 44.60 -36.73
C LYS A 356 -7.36 45.38 -35.41
N THR A 357 -8.43 46.11 -35.15
CA THR A 357 -8.63 46.84 -33.88
C THR A 357 -8.91 45.88 -32.72
N ARG A 358 -9.73 44.84 -32.94
CA ARG A 358 -9.97 43.75 -31.96
C ARG A 358 -8.70 42.95 -31.66
N GLN A 359 -7.81 42.76 -32.64
CA GLN A 359 -6.51 42.13 -32.41
C GLN A 359 -5.66 42.97 -31.44
N LYS A 360 -5.47 44.26 -31.73
CA LYS A 360 -4.72 45.16 -30.84
C LYS A 360 -5.27 45.16 -29.40
N ILE A 361 -6.58 45.26 -29.24
CA ILE A 361 -7.22 45.22 -27.91
C ILE A 361 -6.87 43.92 -27.16
N LYS A 362 -6.82 42.77 -27.84
CA LYS A 362 -6.38 41.50 -27.24
C LYS A 362 -4.88 41.46 -26.92
N GLU A 363 -4.05 42.09 -27.73
CA GLU A 363 -2.59 42.19 -27.50
C GLU A 363 -2.30 43.05 -26.25
N GLU A 364 -2.97 44.18 -26.08
CA GLU A 364 -2.88 45.00 -24.86
C GLU A 364 -3.44 44.26 -23.63
N GLN A 365 -4.61 43.61 -23.74
CA GLN A 365 -5.18 42.79 -22.66
C GLN A 365 -4.26 41.62 -22.26
N MET A 366 -3.53 41.04 -23.20
CA MET A 366 -2.55 39.99 -22.92
C MET A 366 -1.32 40.55 -22.20
N GLN A 367 -0.83 41.74 -22.57
CA GLN A 367 0.27 42.40 -21.85
C GLN A 367 -0.11 42.73 -20.41
N VAL A 368 -1.31 43.30 -20.17
CA VAL A 368 -1.82 43.56 -18.80
C VAL A 368 -1.83 42.26 -17.99
N LYS A 369 -2.38 41.17 -18.55
CA LYS A 369 -2.43 39.87 -17.88
C LYS A 369 -1.05 39.24 -17.60
N VAL A 370 -0.05 39.52 -18.44
CA VAL A 370 1.34 39.10 -18.19
C VAL A 370 1.96 39.90 -17.03
N ILE A 371 1.70 41.21 -16.96
CA ILE A 371 2.17 42.08 -15.87
C ILE A 371 1.51 41.68 -14.53
N GLU A 372 0.19 41.49 -14.51
CA GLU A 372 -0.56 40.99 -13.34
C GLU A 372 0.09 39.70 -12.80
N ARG A 373 0.31 38.72 -13.68
CA ARG A 373 0.86 37.42 -13.28
C ARG A 373 2.33 37.48 -12.85
N ALA A 374 3.13 38.37 -13.44
CA ALA A 374 4.50 38.61 -12.98
C ALA A 374 4.52 39.22 -11.57
N GLN A 375 3.57 40.12 -11.28
CA GLN A 375 3.42 40.73 -9.97
C GLN A 375 2.87 39.74 -8.92
N GLU A 376 1.95 38.84 -9.30
CA GLU A 376 1.53 37.71 -8.46
C GLU A 376 2.74 36.82 -8.07
N ILE A 377 3.58 36.45 -9.04
CA ILE A 377 4.78 35.64 -8.79
C ILE A 377 5.74 36.38 -7.84
N GLN A 378 6.00 37.66 -8.07
CA GLN A 378 6.87 38.46 -7.21
C GLN A 378 6.35 38.52 -5.76
N VAL A 379 5.03 38.67 -5.55
CA VAL A 379 4.42 38.63 -4.21
C VAL A 379 4.57 37.24 -3.57
N GLN A 380 4.38 36.17 -4.34
CA GLN A 380 4.57 34.79 -3.85
C GLN A 380 6.03 34.52 -3.46
N GLU A 381 7.01 34.99 -4.22
CA GLU A 381 8.44 34.90 -3.88
C GLU A 381 8.76 35.65 -2.57
N GLN A 382 8.23 36.86 -2.37
CA GLN A 382 8.39 37.59 -1.11
C GLN A 382 7.71 36.89 0.08
N GLU A 383 6.54 36.28 -0.12
CA GLU A 383 5.90 35.45 0.90
C GLU A 383 6.72 34.21 1.24
N ILE A 384 7.31 33.54 0.25
CA ILE A 384 8.18 32.36 0.45
C ILE A 384 9.43 32.76 1.23
N LEU A 385 10.13 33.84 0.83
CA LEU A 385 11.30 34.35 1.53
C LEU A 385 10.98 34.82 2.97
N ARG A 386 9.78 35.34 3.21
CA ARG A 386 9.31 35.66 4.57
C ARG A 386 9.10 34.38 5.38
N LYS A 387 8.35 33.41 4.84
CA LYS A 387 8.05 32.13 5.50
C LYS A 387 9.32 31.33 5.79
N GLU A 388 10.30 31.35 4.88
CA GLU A 388 11.61 30.72 5.09
C GLU A 388 12.36 31.33 6.29
N LYS A 389 12.42 32.67 6.37
CA LYS A 389 13.03 33.38 7.51
C LYS A 389 12.28 33.15 8.82
N GLU A 390 10.95 33.07 8.79
CA GLU A 390 10.13 32.73 9.96
C GLU A 390 10.40 31.29 10.42
N LEU A 391 10.48 30.31 9.51
CA LEU A 391 10.81 28.91 9.82
C LEU A 391 12.26 28.74 10.29
N GLU A 392 13.21 29.48 9.71
CA GLU A 392 14.60 29.51 10.15
C GLU A 392 14.72 30.03 11.59
N ALA A 393 14.05 31.14 11.90
CA ALA A 393 14.05 31.73 13.24
C ALA A 393 13.32 30.88 14.29
N THR A 394 12.18 30.26 13.93
CA THR A 394 11.29 29.57 14.89
C THR A 394 11.56 28.08 15.05
N ILE A 395 12.04 27.39 14.01
CA ILE A 395 12.28 25.93 14.03
C ILE A 395 13.77 25.63 13.93
N ARG A 396 14.45 26.20 12.93
CA ARG A 396 15.82 25.77 12.58
C ARG A 396 16.83 26.19 13.64
N ARG A 397 16.88 27.47 14.02
CA ARG A 397 17.81 28.00 15.02
C ARG A 397 17.62 27.38 16.42
N PRO A 398 16.39 27.16 16.93
CA PRO A 398 16.20 26.41 18.19
C PRO A 398 16.60 24.94 18.09
N ALA A 399 16.34 24.26 16.97
CA ALA A 399 16.76 22.87 16.77
C ALA A 399 18.29 22.72 16.68
N GLU A 400 18.97 23.67 16.04
CA GLU A 400 20.44 23.72 15.98
C GLU A 400 21.06 24.04 17.35
N ALA A 401 20.47 24.94 18.13
CA ALA A 401 20.89 25.24 19.50
C ALA A 401 20.73 24.02 20.43
N GLU A 402 19.59 23.32 20.37
CA GLU A 402 19.35 22.11 21.18
C GLU A 402 20.23 20.94 20.72
N LYS A 403 20.45 20.78 19.42
CA LYS A 403 21.43 19.81 18.88
C LYS A 403 22.83 20.08 19.45
N TYR A 404 23.32 21.31 19.37
CA TYR A 404 24.63 21.68 19.87
C TYR A 404 24.75 21.48 21.40
N ARG A 405 23.70 21.81 22.15
CA ARG A 405 23.61 21.54 23.60
C ARG A 405 23.70 20.04 23.91
N LEU A 406 23.00 19.21 23.14
CA LEU A 406 23.00 17.76 23.31
C LEU A 406 24.33 17.12 22.90
N GLU A 407 24.95 17.57 21.80
CA GLU A 407 26.28 17.13 21.36
C GLU A 407 27.34 17.47 22.42
N LYS A 408 27.34 18.69 22.97
CA LYS A 408 28.27 19.09 24.04
C LYS A 408 28.03 18.34 25.36
N LEU A 409 26.77 18.01 25.69
CA LEU A 409 26.44 17.20 26.86
C LEU A 409 26.84 15.72 26.69
N ALA A 410 26.72 15.18 25.47
CA ALA A 410 27.19 13.84 25.14
C ALA A 410 28.73 13.74 25.15
N GLU A 411 29.43 14.76 24.62
CA GLU A 411 30.88 14.90 24.68
C GLU A 411 31.38 15.01 26.13
N ALA A 412 30.74 15.85 26.95
CA ALA A 412 31.07 15.97 28.38
C ALA A 412 30.87 14.65 29.14
N ASN A 413 29.75 13.95 28.92
CA ASN A 413 29.52 12.63 29.53
C ASN A 413 30.52 11.57 29.04
N ARG A 414 30.88 11.58 27.75
CA ARG A 414 31.90 10.66 27.21
C ARG A 414 33.26 10.90 27.86
N ASN A 415 33.68 12.16 27.97
CA ASN A 415 34.95 12.52 28.59
C ASN A 415 34.94 12.20 30.10
N ARG A 416 33.81 12.40 30.79
CA ARG A 416 33.64 11.97 32.19
C ARG A 416 33.82 10.47 32.35
N VAL A 417 33.15 9.66 31.54
CA VAL A 417 33.26 8.18 31.60
C VAL A 417 34.66 7.69 31.26
N ILE A 418 35.37 8.36 30.34
CA ILE A 418 36.80 8.06 30.07
C ILE A 418 37.66 8.36 31.29
N MET A 419 37.56 9.56 31.87
CA MET A 419 38.33 9.94 33.07
C MET A 419 37.99 9.07 34.29
N GLU A 420 36.72 8.66 34.44
CA GLU A 420 36.22 7.79 35.51
C GLU A 420 36.81 6.37 35.35
N ALA A 421 36.86 5.84 34.13
CA ALA A 421 37.50 4.55 33.83
C ALA A 421 39.04 4.58 33.91
N GLU A 422 39.68 5.68 33.51
CA GLU A 422 41.14 5.89 33.66
C GLU A 422 41.53 5.98 35.13
N ALA A 423 40.76 6.72 35.94
CA ALA A 423 40.98 6.81 37.38
C ALA A 423 40.74 5.47 38.10
N GLU A 424 39.72 4.70 37.71
CA GLU A 424 39.49 3.37 38.26
C GLU A 424 40.60 2.37 37.85
N ALA A 425 41.06 2.40 36.59
CA ALA A 425 42.17 1.58 36.12
C ALA A 425 43.48 1.90 36.87
N GLU A 426 43.80 3.18 37.08
CA GLU A 426 44.97 3.60 37.88
C GLU A 426 44.82 3.18 39.35
N ALA A 427 43.63 3.34 39.93
CA ALA A 427 43.33 2.91 41.30
C ALA A 427 43.33 1.38 41.48
N ILE A 428 43.07 0.61 40.42
CA ILE A 428 43.25 -0.84 40.39
C ILE A 428 44.74 -1.19 40.26
N ARG A 429 45.50 -0.52 39.39
CA ARG A 429 46.94 -0.76 39.24
C ARG A 429 47.69 -0.48 40.55
N LEU A 430 47.41 0.65 41.19
CA LEU A 430 48.03 1.03 42.47
C LEU A 430 47.66 0.07 43.62
N ARG A 431 46.43 -0.46 43.65
CA ARG A 431 46.05 -1.53 44.59
C ARG A 431 46.74 -2.84 44.28
N GLY A 432 46.82 -3.25 43.01
CA GLY A 432 47.53 -4.45 42.59
C GLY A 432 49.03 -4.40 42.89
N GLU A 433 49.68 -3.24 42.72
CA GLU A 433 51.06 -2.98 43.13
C GLU A 433 51.24 -3.10 44.66
N ALA A 434 50.34 -2.49 45.44
CA ALA A 434 50.38 -2.57 46.90
C ALA A 434 50.09 -3.98 47.44
N GLU A 435 49.15 -4.70 46.84
CA GLU A 435 48.83 -6.10 47.18
C GLU A 435 49.96 -7.03 46.78
N ALA A 436 50.56 -6.87 45.59
CA ALA A 436 51.73 -7.63 45.17
C ALA A 436 52.92 -7.41 46.11
N PHE A 437 53.22 -6.16 46.48
CA PHE A 437 54.27 -5.84 47.45
C PHE A 437 53.98 -6.42 48.85
N ALA A 438 52.72 -6.37 49.30
CA ALA A 438 52.32 -6.97 50.58
C ALA A 438 52.39 -8.51 50.57
N VAL A 439 52.08 -9.15 49.43
CA VAL A 439 52.22 -10.61 49.25
C VAL A 439 53.70 -10.99 49.13
N GLU A 440 54.54 -10.25 48.41
CA GLU A 440 55.98 -10.49 48.33
C GLU A 440 56.64 -10.34 49.71
N ALA A 441 56.31 -9.28 50.46
CA ALA A 441 56.81 -9.07 51.81
C ALA A 441 56.40 -10.20 52.77
N LYS A 442 55.14 -10.68 52.69
CA LYS A 442 54.68 -11.85 53.44
C LYS A 442 55.39 -13.14 53.02
N ALA A 443 55.42 -13.44 51.73
CA ALA A 443 56.06 -14.64 51.19
C ALA A 443 57.56 -14.69 51.52
N LYS A 444 58.24 -13.53 51.51
CA LYS A 444 59.63 -13.41 51.96
C LYS A 444 59.78 -13.64 53.46
N ALA A 445 58.91 -13.04 54.29
CA ALA A 445 58.92 -13.26 55.74
C ALA A 445 58.61 -14.73 56.10
N GLU A 446 57.68 -15.37 55.39
CA GLU A 446 57.34 -16.79 55.52
C GLU A 446 58.48 -17.69 55.02
N ALA A 447 59.14 -17.36 53.91
CA ALA A 447 60.31 -18.08 53.42
C ALA A 447 61.50 -17.96 54.38
N GLU A 448 61.76 -16.77 54.94
CA GLU A 448 62.76 -16.59 56.00
C GLU A 448 62.38 -17.33 57.30
N GLN A 449 61.10 -17.37 57.67
CA GLN A 449 60.64 -18.11 58.84
C GLN A 449 60.71 -19.63 58.60
N MET A 450 60.40 -20.11 57.40
CA MET A 450 60.58 -21.52 57.02
C MET A 450 62.05 -21.90 56.93
N ALA A 451 62.94 -21.02 56.44
CA ALA A 451 64.38 -21.25 56.46
C ALA A 451 64.88 -21.36 57.91
N LYS A 452 64.54 -20.41 58.79
CA LYS A 452 64.90 -20.43 60.22
C LYS A 452 64.32 -21.66 60.94
N LYS A 453 63.09 -22.09 60.61
CA LYS A 453 62.51 -23.36 61.09
C LYS A 453 63.26 -24.58 60.56
N ALA A 454 63.62 -24.61 59.27
CA ALA A 454 64.35 -25.71 58.64
C ALA A 454 65.77 -25.83 59.19
N ASP A 455 66.45 -24.72 59.50
CA ASP A 455 67.74 -24.71 60.16
C ASP A 455 67.63 -25.20 61.61
N ALA A 456 66.62 -24.76 62.37
CA ALA A 456 66.33 -25.34 63.68
C ALA A 456 66.03 -26.85 63.59
N PHE A 457 65.27 -27.33 62.60
CA PHE A 457 65.04 -28.76 62.36
C PHE A 457 66.28 -29.53 61.87
N LYS A 458 67.31 -28.87 61.32
CA LYS A 458 68.61 -29.51 61.05
C LYS A 458 69.38 -29.78 62.34
N GLU A 459 69.15 -29.02 63.40
CA GLU A 459 69.76 -29.21 64.72
C GLU A 459 68.91 -30.16 65.59
N TYR A 460 67.59 -29.95 65.67
CA TYR A 460 66.63 -30.83 66.35
C TYR A 460 66.27 -32.12 65.57
N ARG A 461 67.20 -32.61 64.73
CA ARG A 461 66.90 -33.57 63.65
C ARG A 461 66.40 -34.94 64.12
N GLU A 462 66.85 -35.38 65.30
CA GLU A 462 66.49 -36.67 65.89
C GLU A 462 65.25 -36.54 66.79
N ALA A 463 65.19 -35.52 67.65
CA ALA A 463 64.03 -35.24 68.48
C ALA A 463 62.75 -34.98 67.66
N ALA A 464 62.82 -34.15 66.61
CA ALA A 464 61.66 -33.84 65.78
C ALA A 464 61.20 -35.04 64.92
N MET A 465 62.10 -35.97 64.58
CA MET A 465 61.72 -37.24 63.94
C MET A 465 60.92 -38.13 64.90
N VAL A 466 61.33 -38.23 66.17
CA VAL A 466 60.61 -39.00 67.19
C VAL A 466 59.24 -38.38 67.50
N ASP A 467 59.18 -37.06 67.69
CA ASP A 467 57.96 -36.32 67.99
C ASP A 467 56.91 -36.46 66.87
N MET A 468 57.31 -36.24 65.61
CA MET A 468 56.42 -36.42 64.45
C MET A 468 55.96 -37.88 64.26
N VAL A 469 56.79 -38.87 64.63
CA VAL A 469 56.40 -40.29 64.62
C VAL A 469 55.40 -40.60 65.73
N LEU A 470 55.62 -40.09 66.95
CA LEU A 470 54.67 -40.23 68.07
C LEU A 470 53.32 -39.57 67.76
N ASP A 471 53.31 -38.44 67.06
CA ASP A 471 52.07 -37.74 66.71
C ASP A 471 51.34 -38.37 65.51
N THR A 472 52.02 -39.14 64.65
CA THR A 472 51.41 -39.82 63.49
C THR A 472 51.03 -41.28 63.75
N LEU A 473 51.70 -41.98 64.67
CA LEU A 473 51.38 -43.36 65.05
C LEU A 473 49.91 -43.58 65.47
N PRO A 474 49.28 -42.72 66.31
CA PRO A 474 47.86 -42.85 66.65
C PRO A 474 46.93 -42.70 65.44
N LYS A 475 47.30 -41.83 64.49
CA LYS A 475 46.53 -41.59 63.26
C LYS A 475 46.59 -42.81 62.34
N ILE A 476 47.76 -43.43 62.20
CA ILE A 476 47.95 -44.69 61.46
C ILE A 476 47.20 -45.84 62.14
N ALA A 477 47.26 -45.96 63.47
CA ALA A 477 46.54 -46.99 64.21
C ALA A 477 45.02 -46.85 64.08
N ALA A 478 44.48 -45.62 64.09
CA ALA A 478 43.06 -45.36 63.85
C ALA A 478 42.62 -45.78 62.44
N GLU A 479 43.40 -45.43 61.40
CA GLU A 479 43.04 -45.74 60.02
C GLU A 479 43.20 -47.24 59.69
N VAL A 480 44.13 -47.94 60.33
CA VAL A 480 44.25 -49.42 60.27
C VAL A 480 43.11 -50.10 61.03
N ALA A 481 42.53 -49.46 62.06
CA ALA A 481 41.37 -49.98 62.78
C ALA A 481 40.02 -49.69 62.09
N ALA A 482 39.93 -48.62 61.27
CA ALA A 482 38.69 -48.19 60.62
C ALA A 482 37.94 -49.28 59.81
N PRO A 483 38.60 -50.20 59.09
CA PRO A 483 37.92 -51.32 58.41
C PRO A 483 37.23 -52.28 59.38
N LEU A 484 37.77 -52.48 60.59
CA LEU A 484 37.18 -53.38 61.59
C LEU A 484 35.93 -52.78 62.22
N THR A 485 35.88 -51.46 62.43
CA THR A 485 34.69 -50.75 62.92
C THR A 485 33.52 -50.79 61.93
N GLN A 486 33.76 -51.08 60.65
CA GLN A 486 32.72 -51.26 59.63
C GLN A 486 32.25 -52.73 59.49
N CYS A 487 32.89 -53.70 60.15
CA CYS A 487 32.56 -55.12 60.05
C CYS A 487 31.49 -55.56 61.08
N ASN A 488 30.21 -55.37 60.76
CA ASN A 488 29.07 -55.77 61.62
C ASN A 488 29.03 -57.25 62.04
N LYS A 489 29.72 -58.16 61.35
CA LYS A 489 29.84 -59.57 61.72
C LYS A 489 31.12 -60.20 61.20
N VAL A 490 32.09 -60.42 62.09
CA VAL A 490 33.30 -61.21 61.79
C VAL A 490 33.03 -62.68 62.09
N VAL A 491 33.27 -63.56 61.12
CA VAL A 491 33.18 -65.03 61.29
C VAL A 491 34.59 -65.61 61.20
N MET A 492 35.21 -65.86 62.36
CA MET A 492 36.49 -66.56 62.42
C MET A 492 36.28 -68.08 62.27
N VAL A 493 36.89 -68.67 61.24
CA VAL A 493 37.02 -70.12 61.09
C VAL A 493 38.36 -70.53 61.69
N SER A 494 38.35 -71.42 62.69
CA SER A 494 39.56 -71.84 63.42
C SER A 494 39.94 -73.28 63.09
N ASP A 495 41.19 -73.49 62.65
CA ASP A 495 41.81 -74.80 62.49
C ASP A 495 42.51 -75.25 63.79
N GLY A 496 41.72 -75.36 64.87
CA GLY A 496 42.00 -76.14 66.08
C GLY A 496 43.25 -75.83 66.94
N LYS A 497 44.15 -74.93 66.54
CA LYS A 497 45.50 -74.77 67.14
C LYS A 497 45.92 -73.35 67.52
N SER A 498 45.00 -72.39 67.58
CA SER A 498 45.27 -71.02 68.04
C SER A 498 44.12 -70.46 68.87
N ASP A 499 44.41 -69.58 69.82
CA ASP A 499 43.38 -68.90 70.63
C ASP A 499 42.31 -68.23 69.77
N ILE A 500 41.05 -68.40 70.17
CA ILE A 500 39.86 -67.96 69.42
C ILE A 500 39.21 -66.80 70.17
N GLY A 501 39.25 -65.60 69.58
CA GLY A 501 38.56 -64.44 70.14
C GLY A 501 39.20 -63.10 69.75
N ALA A 502 38.78 -62.04 70.43
CA ALA A 502 39.22 -60.67 70.16
C ALA A 502 40.75 -60.49 70.23
N ALA A 503 41.44 -61.27 71.07
CA ALA A 503 42.90 -61.27 71.19
C ALA A 503 43.64 -61.59 69.88
N ARG A 504 43.05 -62.42 69.00
CA ARG A 504 43.63 -62.69 67.68
C ARG A 504 43.40 -61.53 66.70
N LEU A 505 42.24 -60.87 66.76
CA LEU A 505 41.97 -59.68 65.92
C LEU A 505 42.83 -58.48 66.34
N THR A 506 42.97 -58.20 67.64
CA THR A 506 43.89 -57.17 68.12
C THR A 506 45.35 -57.56 67.88
N GLY A 507 45.68 -58.85 68.00
CA GLY A 507 46.97 -59.41 67.60
C GLY A 507 47.28 -59.13 66.13
N GLU A 508 46.39 -59.51 65.20
CA GLU A 508 46.58 -59.28 63.76
C GLU A 508 46.65 -57.78 63.40
N VAL A 509 45.91 -56.90 64.09
CA VAL A 509 46.07 -55.43 63.97
C VAL A 509 47.45 -54.96 64.42
N LEU A 510 47.93 -55.41 65.58
CA LEU A 510 49.27 -55.07 66.08
C LEU A 510 50.36 -55.63 65.16
N ASP A 511 50.16 -56.82 64.60
CA ASP A 511 51.07 -57.48 63.65
C ASP A 511 51.12 -56.75 62.29
N ILE A 512 50.00 -56.16 61.85
CA ILE A 512 49.96 -55.25 60.70
C ILE A 512 50.69 -53.95 61.01
N ILE A 513 50.41 -53.32 62.16
CA ILE A 513 51.09 -52.08 62.61
C ILE A 513 52.61 -52.30 62.74
N ALA A 514 53.05 -53.45 63.25
CA ALA A 514 54.47 -53.81 63.34
C ALA A 514 55.13 -54.01 61.96
N LYS A 515 54.37 -54.42 60.93
CA LYS A 515 54.86 -54.60 59.56
C LYS A 515 54.84 -53.31 58.73
N VAL A 516 54.00 -52.32 59.07
CA VAL A 516 53.92 -51.02 58.37
C VAL A 516 55.28 -50.30 58.26
N PRO A 517 56.09 -50.11 59.33
CA PRO A 517 57.43 -49.52 59.21
C PRO A 517 58.34 -50.23 58.21
N HIS A 518 58.20 -51.55 58.10
CA HIS A 518 59.01 -52.37 57.20
C HIS A 518 58.57 -52.25 55.74
N VAL A 519 57.29 -52.00 55.49
CA VAL A 519 56.73 -51.68 54.16
C VAL A 519 57.09 -50.26 53.74
N VAL A 520 56.94 -49.27 54.64
CA VAL A 520 57.35 -47.87 54.37
C VAL A 520 58.83 -47.80 54.04
N THR A 521 59.69 -48.48 54.80
CA THR A 521 61.14 -48.58 54.54
C THR A 521 61.46 -49.09 53.13
N LYS A 522 60.67 -50.04 52.60
CA LYS A 522 60.83 -50.57 51.23
C LYS A 522 60.34 -49.63 50.12
N LEU A 523 59.39 -48.75 50.42
CA LEU A 523 58.80 -47.83 49.43
C LEU A 523 59.48 -46.46 49.40
N THR A 524 59.98 -45.96 50.54
CA THR A 524 60.63 -44.63 50.64
C THR A 524 62.16 -44.71 50.71
N GLY A 525 62.73 -45.90 50.95
CA GLY A 525 64.16 -46.10 51.19
C GLY A 525 64.65 -45.61 52.56
N VAL A 526 63.79 -44.96 53.36
CA VAL A 526 64.16 -44.42 54.68
C VAL A 526 63.93 -45.47 55.75
N ASN A 527 65.02 -46.01 56.29
CA ASN A 527 64.99 -47.07 57.30
C ASN A 527 64.73 -46.48 58.71
N ILE A 528 63.46 -46.48 59.10
CA ILE A 528 62.98 -45.78 60.31
C ILE A 528 63.51 -46.46 61.59
N THR A 529 63.47 -47.78 61.63
CA THR A 529 63.78 -48.58 62.84
C THR A 529 65.22 -48.38 63.33
N ASN A 530 66.19 -48.29 62.41
CA ASN A 530 67.60 -48.12 62.75
C ASN A 530 67.98 -46.69 63.18
N LYS A 531 67.06 -45.72 63.09
CA LYS A 531 67.28 -44.35 63.59
C LYS A 531 66.62 -44.05 64.94
N ILE A 532 65.68 -44.87 65.37
CA ILE A 532 64.98 -44.72 66.67
C ILE A 532 65.72 -45.45 67.81
N LEU A 533 66.62 -46.39 67.46
CA LEU A 533 67.39 -47.21 68.40
C LEU A 533 68.87 -46.80 68.56
N VAL A 534 69.20 -45.54 68.28
CA VAL A 534 70.50 -44.95 68.62
C VAL A 534 70.31 -44.01 69.81
N GLN A 535 70.94 -44.35 70.93
CA GLN A 535 71.31 -43.43 72.01
C GLN A 535 72.80 -43.07 71.85
#